data_AF-A0A7J9B642-F1
#
_entry.id   AF-A0A7J9B642-F1
#
_cell.length_a   1.000
_cell.length_b   1.000
_cell.length_c   1.000
_cell.angle_alpha   90.00
_cell.angle_beta   90.00
_cell.angle_gamma   90.00
#
_symmetry.space_group_name_H-M   'P 1'
#
loop_
_entity.id
_entity.type
_entity.pdbx_description
1 polymer ?
#
loop_
_entity_poly.entity_id
_entity_poly.type
_entity_poly.pdbx_seq_one_letter_code
_entity_poly.pdbx_strand_id
1 'polypeptide(L)'
;MRLPKEATNLEVLSTQNQRAPQHVQYCLRLGRGFISRLSREPEYTRLREEVIDLEVSSTQSRQAPQHVQHYSRLGQGFISQLSREHEYMRLPEEVTNLLGKSTLLDQTARGTQPPTKRNGGHLPMRQRKPNLFWVSAISPMAVVAVGCLYAYLGHGEQHGIAIVGDLKKGLNPSSIHYLNFDSRYLPATIRAGVVTGIISMVEGIAIGRSFAIIKNEQTDGNKEMIAYGFMNIIGSLTSCYLTTGPFSKTAVNVNSGCKTPMANVVQGFCMMLTLLFLAPIFSYTPLVALAAIIMSAMLGLINYEEMYHLYKVDKFDFAICMAAFFGVSFGSMDIGLLLSVGLSLLRALLYVARPAACKLGRLPNTSLYRDTEQYPETMSLEGILVLQLGSPVYFANCSYIRERILRYINEEDAVTEYRTEHILLDLSGVASIDMSGIDTFIELIRVLKGKHIKLGIVNPRIEVLEKMTLAKFVDVLGKQAFYLSIEEAIQSCRFTMDTSTKEEALGSSKTEDVV
;
A
#
# COMPACT_ATOMS: atom_id res chain seq x y z
N MET A 1 -36.53 -8.23 42.62
CA MET A 1 -36.80 -9.44 41.82
C MET A 1 -35.75 -10.47 42.16
N ARG A 2 -36.18 -11.67 42.60
CA ARG A 2 -35.30 -12.73 43.10
C ARG A 2 -34.41 -13.28 41.97
N LEU A 3 -33.10 -13.33 42.21
CA LEU A 3 -32.14 -14.15 41.45
C LEU A 3 -32.54 -15.63 41.56
N PRO A 4 -32.60 -16.40 40.46
CA PRO A 4 -32.67 -17.85 40.54
C PRO A 4 -31.28 -18.48 40.75
N LYS A 5 -31.30 -19.54 41.55
CA LYS A 5 -30.23 -20.35 42.15
C LYS A 5 -29.29 -21.11 41.19
N GLU A 6 -29.04 -20.64 39.97
CA GLU A 6 -28.21 -21.40 39.00
C GLU A 6 -26.70 -21.11 39.08
N ALA A 7 -26.30 -20.03 39.75
CA ALA A 7 -24.89 -19.68 39.91
C ALA A 7 -24.12 -20.59 40.89
N THR A 8 -24.80 -21.32 41.76
CA THR A 8 -24.17 -22.10 42.84
C THR A 8 -23.79 -23.53 42.45
N ASN A 9 -24.19 -24.01 41.26
CA ASN A 9 -23.84 -25.35 40.77
C ASN A 9 -22.62 -25.36 39.81
N LEU A 10 -22.08 -24.19 39.45
CA LEU A 10 -20.93 -24.06 38.54
C LEU A 10 -19.57 -24.30 39.22
N GLU A 11 -19.46 -24.13 40.54
CA GLU A 11 -18.21 -24.41 41.26
C GLU A 11 -18.01 -25.90 41.58
N VAL A 12 -19.07 -26.70 41.66
CA VAL A 12 -18.99 -28.13 41.96
C VAL A 12 -18.63 -28.98 40.73
N LEU A 13 -18.76 -28.44 39.51
CA LEU A 13 -18.36 -29.11 38.26
C LEU A 13 -16.88 -28.90 37.89
N SER A 14 -16.13 -28.14 38.69
CA SER A 14 -14.71 -27.82 38.43
C SER A 14 -13.73 -28.97 38.67
N THR A 15 -14.17 -30.10 39.24
CA THR A 15 -13.28 -31.19 39.67
C THR A 15 -13.37 -32.49 38.83
N GLN A 16 -14.17 -32.55 37.75
CA GLN A 16 -14.36 -33.81 37.02
C GLN A 16 -13.96 -33.86 35.52
N ASN A 17 -13.34 -32.83 34.94
CA ASN A 17 -13.05 -32.84 33.50
C ASN A 17 -11.55 -32.68 33.11
N GLN A 18 -10.70 -33.56 33.64
CA GLN A 18 -9.27 -33.68 33.28
C GLN A 18 -8.99 -34.66 32.12
N ARG A 19 -9.98 -35.09 31.32
CA ARG A 19 -9.79 -36.09 30.24
C ARG A 19 -10.15 -35.64 28.82
N ALA A 20 -10.03 -34.35 28.51
CA ALA A 20 -10.15 -33.86 27.13
C ALA A 20 -8.76 -33.52 26.55
N PRO A 21 -8.44 -33.89 25.30
CA PRO A 21 -7.15 -33.57 24.68
C PRO A 21 -6.97 -32.06 24.50
N GLN A 22 -5.74 -31.57 24.71
CA GLN A 22 -5.42 -30.14 24.89
C GLN A 22 -5.90 -29.21 23.76
N HIS A 23 -5.96 -29.69 22.51
CA HIS A 23 -6.45 -28.92 21.38
C HIS A 23 -7.95 -28.59 21.48
N VAL A 24 -8.76 -29.47 22.08
CA VAL A 24 -10.21 -29.25 22.29
C VAL A 24 -10.43 -28.20 23.39
N GLN A 25 -9.62 -28.24 24.45
CA GLN A 25 -9.69 -27.22 25.50
C GLN A 25 -9.27 -25.83 24.99
N TYR A 26 -8.32 -25.77 24.05
CA TYR A 26 -7.87 -24.51 23.46
C TYR A 26 -8.94 -23.89 22.54
N CYS A 27 -9.60 -24.72 21.70
CA CYS A 27 -10.73 -24.29 20.86
C CYS A 27 -11.93 -23.82 21.69
N LEU A 28 -12.25 -24.50 22.80
CA LEU A 28 -13.33 -24.09 23.72
C LEU A 28 -13.01 -22.77 24.45
N ARG A 29 -11.73 -22.53 24.79
CA ARG A 29 -11.28 -21.25 25.39
C ARG A 29 -11.37 -20.09 24.41
N LEU A 30 -11.00 -20.30 23.15
CA LEU A 30 -11.14 -19.32 22.07
C LEU A 30 -12.62 -19.02 21.77
N GLY A 31 -13.47 -20.05 21.75
CA GLY A 31 -14.92 -19.88 21.59
C GLY A 31 -15.55 -19.04 22.70
N ARG A 32 -15.18 -19.27 23.97
CA ARG A 32 -15.67 -18.47 25.12
C ARG A 32 -15.25 -17.01 25.06
N GLY A 33 -14.04 -16.70 24.60
CA GLY A 33 -13.57 -15.33 24.42
C GLY A 33 -14.26 -14.58 23.27
N PHE A 34 -14.77 -15.31 22.29
CA PHE A 34 -15.50 -14.74 21.14
C PHE A 34 -16.99 -14.53 21.45
N ILE A 35 -17.61 -15.46 22.20
CA ILE A 35 -19.00 -15.34 22.68
C ILE A 35 -19.16 -14.16 23.65
N SER A 36 -18.15 -13.86 24.49
CA SER A 36 -18.18 -12.68 25.36
C SER A 36 -18.12 -11.35 24.59
N ARG A 37 -17.55 -11.35 23.38
CA ARG A 37 -17.54 -10.19 22.46
C ARG A 37 -18.85 -10.02 21.70
N LEU A 38 -19.48 -11.12 21.26
CA LEU A 38 -20.80 -11.11 20.61
C LEU A 38 -21.94 -10.66 21.55
N SER A 39 -21.75 -10.76 22.87
CA SER A 39 -22.75 -10.32 23.86
C SER A 39 -23.01 -8.80 23.90
N ARG A 40 -22.34 -7.98 23.08
CA ARG A 40 -22.48 -6.51 23.06
C ARG A 40 -23.23 -5.94 21.86
N GLU A 41 -23.59 -6.74 20.86
CA GLU A 41 -24.30 -6.25 19.66
C GLU A 41 -25.72 -6.85 19.53
N PRO A 42 -26.77 -6.01 19.38
CA PRO A 42 -28.17 -6.46 19.33
C PRO A 42 -28.55 -7.24 18.06
N GLU A 43 -27.76 -7.16 16.98
CA GLU A 43 -28.03 -7.85 15.71
C GLU A 43 -27.83 -9.38 15.75
N TYR A 44 -27.14 -9.93 16.75
CA TYR A 44 -26.78 -11.36 16.81
C TYR A 44 -27.61 -12.20 17.79
N THR A 45 -28.77 -11.69 18.20
CA THR A 45 -29.63 -12.31 19.23
C THR A 45 -30.12 -13.72 18.84
N ARG A 46 -30.39 -13.99 17.55
CA ARG A 46 -30.78 -15.33 17.06
C ARG A 46 -29.64 -16.36 17.12
N LEU A 47 -28.42 -15.94 16.78
CA LEU A 47 -27.23 -16.80 16.85
C LEU A 47 -26.86 -17.13 18.32
N ARG A 48 -27.23 -16.24 19.25
CA ARG A 48 -27.07 -16.46 20.70
C ARG A 48 -27.98 -17.56 21.22
N GLU A 49 -29.24 -17.62 20.78
CA GLU A 49 -30.19 -18.67 21.19
C GLU A 49 -29.78 -20.05 20.62
N GLU A 50 -29.39 -20.12 19.36
CA GLU A 50 -28.92 -21.39 18.75
C GLU A 50 -27.65 -21.94 19.42
N VAL A 51 -26.72 -21.07 19.84
CA VAL A 51 -25.46 -21.49 20.49
C VAL A 51 -25.68 -21.90 21.96
N ILE A 52 -26.62 -21.27 22.68
CA ILE A 52 -26.97 -21.66 24.05
C ILE A 52 -27.71 -23.01 24.04
N ASP A 53 -28.62 -23.25 23.09
CA ASP A 53 -29.30 -24.54 22.92
C ASP A 53 -28.32 -25.67 22.55
N LEU A 54 -27.25 -25.34 21.81
CA LEU A 54 -26.16 -26.26 21.49
C LEU A 54 -25.32 -26.64 22.72
N GLU A 55 -25.09 -25.72 23.67
CA GLU A 55 -24.33 -26.00 24.90
C GLU A 55 -25.16 -26.85 25.89
N VAL A 56 -26.48 -26.61 25.97
CA VAL A 56 -27.41 -27.42 26.78
C VAL A 56 -27.55 -28.85 26.23
N SER A 57 -27.63 -29.03 24.90
CA SER A 57 -27.66 -30.38 24.28
C SER A 57 -26.35 -31.17 24.47
N SER A 58 -25.22 -30.49 24.61
CA SER A 58 -23.90 -31.14 24.78
C SER A 58 -23.70 -31.79 26.15
N THR A 59 -24.47 -31.38 27.17
CA THR A 59 -24.33 -31.88 28.55
C THR A 59 -25.18 -33.12 28.85
N GLN A 60 -26.11 -33.51 27.97
CA GLN A 60 -27.04 -34.63 28.22
C GLN A 60 -26.82 -35.92 27.42
N SER A 61 -25.88 -36.00 26.46
CA SER A 61 -25.73 -37.21 25.64
C SER A 61 -24.44 -38.01 25.92
N ARG A 62 -24.57 -39.09 26.71
CA ARG A 62 -23.60 -40.19 26.77
C ARG A 62 -23.77 -41.09 25.54
N GLN A 63 -23.32 -40.70 24.35
CA GLN A 63 -23.13 -41.62 23.21
C GLN A 63 -22.27 -40.99 22.09
N ALA A 64 -21.14 -41.65 21.79
CA ALA A 64 -20.29 -41.40 20.62
C ALA A 64 -20.96 -41.90 19.31
N PRO A 65 -20.40 -41.79 18.08
CA PRO A 65 -19.38 -40.90 17.49
C PRO A 65 -19.93 -40.11 16.27
N GLN A 66 -21.23 -40.17 15.98
CA GLN A 66 -21.83 -39.59 14.77
C GLN A 66 -21.99 -38.05 14.84
N HIS A 67 -22.16 -37.50 16.05
CA HIS A 67 -22.24 -36.06 16.25
C HIS A 67 -20.92 -35.34 15.97
N VAL A 68 -19.76 -36.00 16.19
CA VAL A 68 -18.43 -35.39 15.95
C VAL A 68 -18.23 -35.04 14.47
N GLN A 69 -18.78 -35.82 13.54
CA GLN A 69 -18.76 -35.50 12.11
C GLN A 69 -19.67 -34.33 11.75
N HIS A 70 -20.81 -34.18 12.42
CA HIS A 70 -21.71 -33.05 12.20
C HIS A 70 -21.13 -31.74 12.76
N TYR A 71 -20.49 -31.79 13.92
CA TYR A 71 -19.76 -30.67 14.52
C TYR A 71 -18.51 -30.28 13.71
N SER A 72 -17.79 -31.27 13.16
CA SER A 72 -16.69 -31.05 12.21
C SER A 72 -17.16 -30.34 10.94
N ARG A 73 -18.30 -30.74 10.36
CA ARG A 73 -18.87 -30.12 9.15
C ARG A 73 -19.36 -28.69 9.39
N LEU A 74 -20.00 -28.43 10.53
CA LEU A 74 -20.44 -27.08 10.91
C LEU A 74 -19.27 -26.16 11.25
N GLY A 75 -18.25 -26.67 11.96
CA GLY A 75 -17.01 -25.94 12.24
C GLY A 75 -16.22 -25.63 10.96
N GLN A 76 -16.17 -26.55 9.99
CA GLN A 76 -15.57 -26.31 8.67
C GLN A 76 -16.35 -25.29 7.85
N GLY A 77 -17.70 -25.32 7.91
CA GLY A 77 -18.55 -24.30 7.30
C GLY A 77 -18.24 -22.90 7.84
N PHE A 78 -18.17 -22.76 9.17
CA PHE A 78 -17.91 -21.49 9.85
C PHE A 78 -16.49 -20.95 9.60
N ILE A 79 -15.47 -21.82 9.59
CA ILE A 79 -14.08 -21.44 9.26
C ILE A 79 -13.95 -21.05 7.78
N SER A 80 -14.68 -21.72 6.88
CA SER A 80 -14.70 -21.35 5.45
C SER A 80 -15.38 -20.01 5.18
N GLN A 81 -16.32 -19.61 6.06
CA GLN A 81 -17.03 -18.33 6.00
C GLN A 81 -16.18 -17.22 6.60
N LEU A 82 -15.50 -17.47 7.72
CA LEU A 82 -14.48 -16.59 8.32
C LEU A 82 -13.29 -16.34 7.38
N SER A 83 -12.82 -17.35 6.66
CA SER A 83 -11.78 -17.19 5.64
C SER A 83 -12.26 -16.41 4.41
N ARG A 84 -13.57 -16.29 4.20
CA ARG A 84 -14.17 -15.54 3.08
C ARG A 84 -14.37 -14.06 3.42
N GLU A 85 -14.55 -13.73 4.70
CA GLU A 85 -14.78 -12.34 5.15
C GLU A 85 -13.54 -11.64 5.74
N HIS A 86 -12.52 -12.37 6.18
CA HIS A 86 -11.28 -11.79 6.71
C HIS A 86 -10.02 -12.31 6.00
N GLU A 87 -9.50 -11.53 5.05
CA GLU A 87 -8.35 -11.88 4.18
C GLU A 87 -6.96 -11.84 4.87
N TYR A 88 -6.87 -11.86 6.21
CA TYR A 88 -5.58 -11.65 6.92
C TYR A 88 -5.22 -12.60 8.06
N MET A 89 -5.99 -13.67 8.35
CA MET A 89 -5.55 -14.66 9.34
C MET A 89 -4.70 -15.78 8.71
N ARG A 90 -3.37 -15.74 8.89
CA ARG A 90 -2.49 -16.90 8.66
C ARG A 90 -2.76 -17.96 9.74
N LEU A 91 -3.39 -19.07 9.37
CA LEU A 91 -3.47 -20.26 10.19
C LEU A 91 -2.13 -21.04 10.17
N PRO A 92 -1.75 -21.75 11.26
CA PRO A 92 -0.53 -22.56 11.31
C PRO A 92 -0.54 -23.68 10.25
N GLU A 93 0.63 -23.97 9.65
CA GLU A 93 0.80 -24.96 8.56
C GLU A 93 0.24 -26.36 8.86
N GLU A 94 0.22 -26.78 10.13
CA GLU A 94 -0.35 -28.07 10.53
C GLU A 94 -1.87 -28.15 10.33
N VAL A 95 -2.58 -27.04 10.56
CA VAL A 95 -4.05 -26.96 10.40
C VAL A 95 -4.42 -26.91 8.92
N THR A 96 -3.63 -26.20 8.10
CA THR A 96 -3.79 -26.16 6.64
C THR A 96 -3.50 -27.52 5.99
N ASN A 97 -2.49 -28.25 6.48
CA ASN A 97 -2.17 -29.61 6.00
C ASN A 97 -3.22 -30.66 6.38
N LEU A 98 -3.81 -30.55 7.58
CA LEU A 98 -4.92 -31.42 8.00
C LEU A 98 -6.20 -31.14 7.22
N LEU A 99 -6.52 -29.86 6.97
CA LEU A 99 -7.65 -29.48 6.12
C LEU A 99 -7.45 -29.99 4.70
N GLY A 100 -6.28 -29.78 4.09
CA GLY A 100 -5.97 -30.23 2.72
C GLY A 100 -6.06 -31.75 2.51
N LYS A 101 -5.66 -32.56 3.51
CA LYS A 101 -5.82 -34.03 3.46
C LYS A 101 -7.29 -34.46 3.57
N SER A 102 -8.11 -33.73 4.33
CA SER A 102 -9.55 -34.04 4.47
C SER A 102 -10.35 -33.69 3.21
N THR A 103 -10.01 -32.59 2.52
CA THR A 103 -10.66 -32.20 1.25
C THR A 103 -10.28 -33.13 0.11
N LEU A 104 -9.05 -33.63 0.07
CA LEU A 104 -8.61 -34.64 -0.91
C LEU A 104 -9.36 -35.97 -0.74
N LEU A 105 -9.62 -36.39 0.50
CA LEU A 105 -10.40 -37.60 0.78
C LEU A 105 -11.88 -37.45 0.36
N ASP A 106 -12.50 -36.28 0.56
CA ASP A 106 -13.89 -36.02 0.12
C ASP A 106 -14.01 -35.86 -1.41
N GLN A 107 -12.98 -35.35 -2.09
CA GLN A 107 -12.95 -35.25 -3.57
C GLN A 107 -12.73 -36.60 -4.26
N THR A 108 -11.93 -37.48 -3.66
CA THR A 108 -11.72 -38.86 -4.16
C THR A 108 -12.99 -39.70 -4.00
N ALA A 109 -13.80 -39.43 -2.97
CA ALA A 109 -15.10 -40.07 -2.76
C ALA A 109 -16.22 -39.55 -3.71
N ARG A 110 -16.06 -38.36 -4.31
CA ARG A 110 -17.08 -37.73 -5.18
C ARG A 110 -16.74 -37.72 -6.68
N GLY A 111 -15.63 -38.31 -7.10
CA GLY A 111 -15.29 -38.49 -8.52
C GLY A 111 -15.10 -37.18 -9.31
N THR A 112 -14.89 -36.04 -8.63
CA THR A 112 -14.73 -34.73 -9.27
C THR A 112 -13.25 -34.34 -9.35
N GLN A 113 -12.78 -34.03 -10.56
CA GLN A 113 -11.41 -33.53 -10.81
C GLN A 113 -11.09 -32.26 -9.99
N PRO A 114 -9.82 -32.06 -9.58
CA PRO A 114 -9.45 -30.98 -8.68
C PRO A 114 -9.53 -29.60 -9.36
N PRO A 115 -9.92 -28.54 -8.61
CA PRO A 115 -10.00 -27.19 -9.15
C PRO A 115 -8.59 -26.63 -9.39
N THR A 116 -8.40 -26.02 -10.56
CA THR A 116 -7.22 -25.25 -10.93
C THR A 116 -6.98 -24.10 -9.94
N LYS A 117 -5.72 -23.94 -9.51
CA LYS A 117 -5.20 -22.87 -8.66
C LYS A 117 -5.83 -21.51 -8.99
N ARG A 118 -6.60 -20.95 -8.05
CA ARG A 118 -7.07 -19.55 -8.08
C ARG A 118 -5.89 -18.66 -7.69
N ASN A 119 -5.35 -17.90 -8.63
CA ASN A 119 -4.44 -16.81 -8.36
C ASN A 119 -5.17 -15.68 -7.64
N GLY A 120 -4.45 -14.99 -6.75
CA GLY A 120 -4.91 -13.85 -5.95
C GLY A 120 -5.41 -12.67 -6.80
N GLY A 121 -6.05 -11.72 -6.12
CA GLY A 121 -6.80 -10.59 -6.66
C GLY A 121 -6.22 -9.99 -7.94
N HIS A 122 -6.75 -10.42 -9.08
CA HIS A 122 -6.65 -9.70 -10.33
C HIS A 122 -7.93 -8.92 -10.52
N LEU A 123 -7.79 -7.65 -10.93
CA LEU A 123 -8.87 -6.84 -11.48
C LEU A 123 -9.78 -7.70 -12.37
N PRO A 124 -11.11 -7.50 -12.34
CA PRO A 124 -11.96 -8.08 -13.36
C PRO A 124 -11.60 -7.40 -14.69
N MET A 125 -10.62 -7.95 -15.42
CA MET A 125 -10.59 -7.77 -16.85
C MET A 125 -11.95 -8.22 -17.33
N ARG A 126 -12.78 -7.25 -17.75
CA ARG A 126 -14.10 -7.44 -18.34
C ARG A 126 -14.08 -8.74 -19.13
N GLN A 127 -14.79 -9.76 -18.63
CA GLN A 127 -14.81 -11.10 -19.21
C GLN A 127 -15.33 -10.99 -20.65
N ARG A 128 -14.41 -10.75 -21.59
CA ARG A 128 -14.73 -10.78 -23.01
C ARG A 128 -14.96 -12.24 -23.33
N LYS A 129 -16.18 -12.57 -23.74
CA LYS A 129 -16.51 -13.93 -24.19
C LYS A 129 -15.44 -14.37 -25.20
N PRO A 130 -14.73 -15.48 -24.97
CA PRO A 130 -13.59 -15.88 -25.81
C PRO A 130 -13.97 -16.04 -27.29
N ASN A 131 -15.23 -16.42 -27.55
CA ASN A 131 -15.77 -16.61 -28.89
C ASN A 131 -15.96 -15.29 -29.69
N LEU A 132 -15.91 -14.12 -29.04
CA LEU A 132 -16.05 -12.80 -29.68
C LEU A 132 -14.71 -12.06 -29.84
N PHE A 133 -13.59 -12.71 -29.50
CA PHE A 133 -12.26 -12.12 -29.63
C PHE A 133 -11.96 -11.66 -31.07
N TRP A 134 -12.25 -12.52 -32.05
CA TRP A 134 -12.04 -12.25 -33.47
C TRP A 134 -12.85 -11.06 -33.97
N VAL A 135 -14.07 -10.87 -33.46
CA VAL A 135 -14.90 -9.72 -33.81
C VAL A 135 -14.24 -8.43 -33.31
N SER A 136 -13.75 -8.40 -32.07
CA SER A 136 -13.04 -7.23 -31.55
C SER A 136 -11.69 -6.98 -32.24
N ALA A 137 -10.99 -8.03 -32.68
CA ALA A 137 -9.68 -7.91 -33.32
C ALA A 137 -9.78 -7.45 -34.79
N ILE A 138 -10.78 -7.95 -35.52
CA ILE A 138 -11.00 -7.61 -36.94
C ILE A 138 -11.80 -6.32 -37.10
N SER A 139 -12.59 -5.91 -36.09
CA SER A 139 -13.47 -4.74 -36.16
C SER A 139 -12.78 -3.46 -36.68
N PRO A 140 -11.58 -3.05 -36.24
CA PRO A 140 -10.94 -1.85 -36.78
C PRO A 140 -10.59 -1.98 -38.26
N MET A 141 -10.10 -3.15 -38.70
CA MET A 141 -9.80 -3.41 -40.11
C MET A 141 -11.06 -3.43 -40.97
N ALA A 142 -12.14 -4.06 -40.48
CA ALA A 142 -13.42 -4.10 -41.17
C ALA A 142 -14.02 -2.70 -41.32
N VAL A 143 -13.98 -1.88 -40.26
CA VAL A 143 -14.46 -0.49 -40.28
C VAL A 143 -13.68 0.35 -41.30
N VAL A 144 -12.35 0.20 -41.37
CA VAL A 144 -11.54 0.90 -42.37
C VAL A 144 -11.84 0.39 -43.77
N ALA A 145 -11.91 -0.93 -43.99
CA ALA A 145 -12.18 -1.51 -45.31
C ALA A 145 -13.56 -1.11 -45.85
N VAL A 146 -14.61 -1.21 -45.03
CA VAL A 146 -15.97 -0.80 -45.38
C VAL A 146 -16.03 0.72 -45.55
N GLY A 147 -15.36 1.48 -44.70
CA GLY A 147 -15.27 2.94 -44.81
C GLY A 147 -14.62 3.40 -46.11
N CYS A 148 -13.48 2.81 -46.48
CA CYS A 148 -12.82 3.07 -47.76
C CYS A 148 -13.71 2.68 -48.95
N LEU A 149 -14.35 1.50 -48.91
CA LEU A 149 -15.23 1.05 -49.99
C LEU A 149 -16.43 1.98 -50.18
N TYR A 150 -17.04 2.40 -49.08
CA TYR A 150 -18.17 3.34 -49.10
C TYR A 150 -17.74 4.72 -49.61
N ALA A 151 -16.61 5.25 -49.13
CA ALA A 151 -16.11 6.54 -49.59
C ALA A 151 -15.68 6.52 -51.07
N TYR A 152 -15.14 5.39 -51.54
CA TYR A 152 -14.76 5.21 -52.94
C TYR A 152 -15.99 5.10 -53.86
N LEU A 153 -16.92 4.17 -53.56
CA LEU A 153 -18.11 3.95 -54.38
C LEU A 153 -19.10 5.12 -54.32
N GLY A 154 -19.26 5.70 -53.13
CA GLY A 154 -20.17 6.81 -52.89
C GLY A 154 -19.62 8.18 -53.29
N HIS A 155 -18.43 8.26 -53.89
CA HIS A 155 -17.73 9.52 -54.19
C HIS A 155 -17.76 10.46 -52.97
N GLY A 156 -17.25 9.98 -51.84
CA GLY A 156 -17.38 10.63 -50.53
C GLY A 156 -16.89 12.09 -50.50
N GLU A 157 -15.88 12.43 -51.32
CA GLU A 157 -15.41 13.81 -51.48
C GLU A 157 -16.50 14.75 -52.02
N GLN A 158 -17.33 14.29 -52.96
CA GLN A 158 -18.42 15.09 -53.54
C GLN A 158 -19.56 15.33 -52.53
N HIS A 159 -19.63 14.50 -51.49
CA HIS A 159 -20.63 14.59 -50.42
C HIS A 159 -20.05 15.21 -49.13
N GLY A 160 -18.85 15.79 -49.18
CA GLY A 160 -18.21 16.49 -48.05
C GLY A 160 -17.67 15.58 -46.95
N ILE A 161 -17.49 14.28 -47.21
CA ILE A 161 -16.84 13.36 -46.26
C ILE A 161 -15.34 13.60 -46.30
N ALA A 162 -14.78 14.08 -45.19
CA ALA A 162 -13.34 14.26 -45.07
C ALA A 162 -12.63 12.90 -45.07
N ILE A 163 -11.74 12.70 -46.04
CA ILE A 163 -10.86 11.54 -46.17
C ILE A 163 -9.42 11.92 -45.84
N VAL A 164 -8.56 10.92 -45.63
CA VAL A 164 -7.13 11.12 -45.35
C VAL A 164 -6.41 11.87 -46.48
N GLY A 165 -6.77 11.59 -47.73
CA GLY A 165 -6.18 12.24 -48.90
C GLY A 165 -4.86 11.58 -49.35
N ASP A 166 -4.10 12.29 -50.19
CA ASP A 166 -2.94 11.72 -50.86
C ASP A 166 -1.83 11.30 -49.87
N LEU A 167 -1.44 10.02 -49.95
CA LEU A 167 -0.40 9.42 -49.12
C LEU A 167 0.78 9.03 -50.01
N LYS A 168 1.95 9.63 -49.72
CA LYS A 168 3.19 9.29 -50.43
C LYS A 168 3.51 7.81 -50.23
N LYS A 169 3.49 7.06 -51.32
CA LYS A 169 3.84 5.64 -51.36
C LYS A 169 5.33 5.44 -51.10
N GLY A 170 5.69 4.41 -50.35
CA GLY A 170 7.07 4.02 -50.10
C GLY A 170 7.56 4.35 -48.69
N LEU A 171 8.85 4.12 -48.45
CA LEU A 171 9.51 4.41 -47.19
C LEU A 171 10.09 5.82 -47.21
N ASN A 172 10.11 6.46 -46.04
CA ASN A 172 10.75 7.77 -45.91
C ASN A 172 12.26 7.63 -46.22
N PRO A 173 12.81 8.55 -47.03
CA PRO A 173 14.26 8.60 -47.22
C PRO A 173 14.95 8.99 -45.90
N SER A 174 16.26 8.71 -45.82
CA SER A 174 17.08 9.14 -44.68
C SER A 174 16.98 10.66 -44.48
N SER A 175 16.69 11.07 -43.24
CA SER A 175 16.54 12.47 -42.85
C SER A 175 17.79 13.05 -42.20
N ILE A 176 18.92 12.32 -42.22
CA ILE A 176 20.16 12.72 -41.56
C ILE A 176 20.66 14.09 -42.03
N HIS A 177 20.42 14.42 -43.30
CA HIS A 177 20.82 15.70 -43.91
C HIS A 177 20.01 16.91 -43.41
N TYR A 178 18.86 16.69 -42.76
CA TYR A 178 18.03 17.76 -42.19
C TYR A 178 18.42 18.15 -40.76
N LEU A 179 19.41 17.48 -40.15
CA LEU A 179 19.90 17.85 -38.83
C LEU A 179 20.61 19.20 -38.89
N ASN A 180 19.96 20.22 -38.32
CA ASN A 180 20.48 21.58 -38.25
C ASN A 180 20.90 21.91 -36.81
N PHE A 181 22.19 22.23 -36.63
CA PHE A 181 22.79 22.59 -35.35
C PHE A 181 23.00 24.11 -35.19
N ASP A 182 22.29 24.92 -35.96
CA ASP A 182 22.30 26.38 -35.81
C ASP A 182 21.84 26.79 -34.40
N SER A 183 22.67 27.60 -33.74
CA SER A 183 22.46 28.15 -32.39
C SER A 183 21.11 28.86 -32.23
N ARG A 184 20.53 29.38 -33.32
CA ARG A 184 19.20 30.02 -33.29
C ARG A 184 18.08 29.07 -32.87
N TYR A 185 18.12 27.82 -33.33
CA TYR A 185 17.03 26.84 -33.13
C TYR A 185 17.33 25.86 -32.00
N LEU A 186 18.62 25.67 -31.69
CA LEU A 186 19.09 24.68 -30.73
C LEU A 186 18.45 24.81 -29.33
N PRO A 187 18.30 26.01 -28.73
CA PRO A 187 17.68 26.13 -27.40
C PRO A 187 16.22 25.69 -27.36
N ALA A 188 15.44 26.00 -28.40
CA ALA A 188 14.04 25.62 -28.50
C ALA A 188 13.90 24.11 -28.68
N THR A 189 14.70 23.51 -29.56
CA THR A 189 14.69 22.07 -29.83
C THR A 189 15.17 21.26 -28.64
N ILE A 190 16.21 21.70 -27.93
CA ILE A 190 16.68 21.02 -26.70
C ILE A 190 15.58 21.06 -25.64
N ARG A 191 14.94 22.22 -25.42
CA ARG A 191 13.85 22.33 -24.44
C ARG A 191 12.70 21.39 -24.78
N ALA A 192 12.24 21.40 -26.04
CA ALA A 192 11.18 20.51 -26.50
C ALA A 192 11.59 19.03 -26.40
N GLY A 193 12.82 18.69 -26.78
CA GLY A 193 13.34 17.32 -26.75
C GLY A 193 13.48 16.77 -25.33
N VAL A 194 13.92 17.57 -24.36
CA VAL A 194 14.00 17.16 -22.95
C VAL A 194 12.61 16.90 -22.39
N VAL A 195 11.66 17.83 -22.59
CA VAL A 195 10.29 17.69 -22.07
C VAL A 195 9.60 16.48 -22.68
N THR A 196 9.56 16.40 -24.01
CA THR A 196 8.88 15.31 -24.72
C THR A 196 9.57 13.97 -24.51
N GLY A 197 10.91 13.94 -24.43
CA GLY A 197 11.70 12.75 -24.12
C GLY A 197 11.36 12.17 -22.74
N ILE A 198 11.31 13.01 -21.70
CA ILE A 198 10.89 12.57 -20.36
C ILE A 198 9.47 12.00 -20.39
N ILE A 199 8.54 12.69 -21.06
CA ILE A 199 7.14 12.23 -21.17
C ILE A 199 7.08 10.86 -21.88
N SER A 200 7.78 10.70 -23.00
CA SER A 200 7.80 9.44 -23.76
C SER A 200 8.35 8.27 -22.94
N MET A 201 9.37 8.53 -22.12
CA MET A 201 9.99 7.55 -21.26
C MET A 201 9.07 7.16 -20.11
N VAL A 202 8.45 8.15 -19.44
CA VAL A 202 7.51 7.91 -18.33
C VAL A 202 6.29 7.12 -18.81
N GLU A 203 5.69 7.52 -19.93
CA GLU A 203 4.57 6.80 -20.54
C GLU A 203 4.97 5.37 -20.91
N GLY A 204 6.12 5.21 -21.57
CA GLY A 204 6.63 3.93 -22.00
C GLY A 204 6.92 2.94 -20.86
N ILE A 205 7.58 3.41 -19.80
CA ILE A 205 7.89 2.61 -18.61
C ILE A 205 6.62 2.26 -17.84
N ALA A 206 5.68 3.21 -17.71
CA ALA A 206 4.41 2.96 -17.04
C ALA A 206 3.64 1.83 -17.71
N ILE A 207 3.53 1.85 -19.04
CA ILE A 207 2.84 0.82 -19.81
C ILE A 207 3.60 -0.51 -19.74
N GLY A 208 4.93 -0.48 -19.90
CA GLY A 208 5.77 -1.67 -19.76
C GLY A 208 5.57 -2.36 -18.41
N ARG A 209 5.60 -1.61 -17.31
CA ARG A 209 5.36 -2.11 -15.95
C ARG A 209 3.95 -2.68 -15.78
N SER A 210 2.92 -1.99 -16.27
CA SER A 210 1.53 -2.47 -16.18
C SER A 210 1.36 -3.85 -16.82
N PHE A 211 1.93 -4.07 -18.01
CA PHE A 211 1.88 -5.37 -18.67
C PHE A 211 2.81 -6.41 -18.06
N ALA A 212 3.96 -6.00 -17.52
CA ALA A 212 4.87 -6.89 -16.81
C ALA A 212 4.23 -7.46 -15.54
N ILE A 213 3.46 -6.66 -14.80
CA ILE A 213 2.67 -7.12 -13.65
C ILE A 213 1.64 -8.17 -14.08
N ILE A 214 0.94 -7.93 -15.19
CA ILE A 214 -0.06 -8.89 -15.73
C ILE A 214 0.60 -10.21 -16.14
N LYS A 215 1.80 -10.15 -16.72
CA LYS A 215 2.57 -11.34 -17.16
C LYS A 215 3.44 -11.95 -16.05
N ASN A 216 3.52 -11.31 -14.88
CA ASN A 216 4.43 -11.66 -13.80
C ASN A 216 5.91 -11.71 -14.26
N GLU A 217 6.31 -10.74 -15.07
CA GLU A 217 7.68 -10.56 -15.59
C GLU A 217 8.39 -9.43 -14.84
N GLN A 218 9.71 -9.53 -14.69
CA GLN A 218 10.52 -8.46 -14.11
C GLN A 218 11.06 -7.55 -15.21
N THR A 219 10.73 -6.26 -15.14
CA THR A 219 11.28 -5.23 -16.04
C THR A 219 12.41 -4.47 -15.37
N ASP A 220 13.53 -4.32 -16.06
CA ASP A 220 14.64 -3.47 -15.66
C ASP A 220 14.45 -2.07 -16.24
N GLY A 221 14.13 -1.09 -15.39
CA GLY A 221 13.85 0.28 -15.81
C GLY A 221 15.03 0.94 -16.54
N ASN A 222 16.27 0.64 -16.15
CA ASN A 222 17.45 1.25 -16.79
C ASN A 222 17.61 0.73 -18.22
N LYS A 223 17.34 -0.56 -18.46
CA LYS A 223 17.39 -1.15 -19.81
C LYS A 223 16.27 -0.61 -20.70
N GLU A 224 15.07 -0.43 -20.17
CA GLU A 224 13.96 0.18 -20.89
C GLU A 224 14.29 1.63 -21.28
N MET A 225 14.88 2.42 -20.37
CA MET A 225 15.31 3.80 -20.66
C MET A 225 16.32 3.86 -21.83
N ILE A 226 17.32 2.97 -21.82
CA ILE A 226 18.30 2.86 -22.90
C ILE A 226 17.61 2.47 -24.22
N ALA A 227 16.68 1.51 -24.18
CA ALA A 227 15.93 1.08 -25.36
C ALA A 227 15.09 2.20 -25.98
N TYR A 228 14.35 2.98 -25.18
CA TYR A 228 13.60 4.15 -25.65
C TYR A 228 14.51 5.21 -26.27
N GLY A 229 15.67 5.47 -25.65
CA GLY A 229 16.67 6.39 -26.18
C GLY A 229 17.18 5.95 -27.55
N PHE A 230 17.65 4.70 -27.68
CA PHE A 230 18.14 4.16 -28.94
C PHE A 230 17.06 4.13 -30.03
N MET A 231 15.84 3.72 -29.70
CA MET A 231 14.72 3.70 -30.63
C MET A 231 14.45 5.09 -31.23
N ASN A 232 14.43 6.13 -30.40
CA ASN A 232 14.16 7.49 -30.86
C ASN A 232 15.35 8.13 -31.59
N ILE A 233 16.59 7.82 -31.20
CA ILE A 233 17.78 8.24 -31.96
C ILE A 233 17.73 7.64 -33.37
N ILE A 234 17.52 6.33 -33.50
CA ILE A 234 17.44 5.66 -34.81
C ILE A 234 16.24 6.20 -35.61
N GLY A 235 15.08 6.35 -34.98
CA GLY A 235 13.87 6.88 -35.63
C GLY A 235 14.03 8.32 -36.15
N SER A 236 14.80 9.16 -35.44
CA SER A 236 15.07 10.53 -35.88
C SER A 236 15.82 10.62 -37.21
N LEU A 237 16.56 9.56 -37.59
CA LEU A 237 17.28 9.47 -38.86
C LEU A 237 16.38 9.08 -40.04
N THR A 238 15.12 8.71 -39.79
CA THR A 238 14.15 8.27 -40.81
C THR A 238 12.86 9.11 -40.83
N SER A 239 12.94 10.38 -40.41
CA SER A 239 11.80 11.29 -40.24
C SER A 239 10.69 10.74 -39.33
N CYS A 240 11.03 9.93 -38.32
CA CYS A 240 10.06 9.48 -37.33
C CYS A 240 9.81 10.59 -36.31
N TYR A 241 8.56 10.76 -35.88
CA TYR A 241 8.26 11.57 -34.72
C TYR A 241 8.61 10.79 -33.43
N LEU A 242 8.63 11.50 -32.30
CA LEU A 242 8.95 10.88 -31.02
C LEU A 242 8.01 9.69 -30.72
N THR A 243 8.60 8.50 -30.59
CA THR A 243 7.89 7.26 -30.36
C THR A 243 7.92 6.91 -28.88
N THR A 244 6.73 6.62 -28.33
CA THR A 244 6.52 6.24 -26.93
C THR A 244 6.05 4.77 -26.86
N GLY A 245 5.65 4.29 -25.66
CA GLY A 245 5.04 2.97 -25.52
C GLY A 245 3.54 3.02 -25.83
N PRO A 246 3.03 2.50 -26.96
CA PRO A 246 1.62 2.62 -27.30
C PRO A 246 0.75 1.62 -26.53
N PHE A 247 -0.03 2.09 -25.55
CA PHE A 247 -0.92 1.22 -24.75
C PHE A 247 -1.81 0.33 -25.63
N SER A 248 -2.51 0.94 -26.59
CA SER A 248 -3.50 0.24 -27.43
C SER A 248 -2.88 -0.89 -28.26
N LYS A 249 -1.71 -0.65 -28.88
CA LYS A 249 -1.03 -1.67 -29.70
C LYS A 249 -0.47 -2.80 -28.84
N THR A 250 0.13 -2.46 -27.70
CA THR A 250 0.67 -3.47 -26.77
C THR A 250 -0.45 -4.32 -26.17
N ALA A 251 -1.59 -3.72 -25.82
CA ALA A 251 -2.77 -4.45 -25.34
C ALA A 251 -3.26 -5.47 -26.37
N VAL A 252 -3.39 -5.08 -27.64
CA VAL A 252 -3.79 -6.01 -28.72
C VAL A 252 -2.76 -7.11 -28.91
N ASN A 253 -1.46 -6.80 -28.88
CA ASN A 253 -0.39 -7.78 -29.04
C ASN A 253 -0.40 -8.83 -27.90
N VAL A 254 -0.56 -8.37 -26.65
CA VAL A 254 -0.67 -9.25 -25.48
C VAL A 254 -1.95 -10.10 -25.53
N ASN A 255 -3.08 -9.49 -25.87
CA ASN A 255 -4.37 -10.19 -25.99
C ASN A 255 -4.39 -11.21 -27.14
N SER A 256 -3.57 -11.00 -28.17
CA SER A 256 -3.37 -11.96 -29.27
C SER A 256 -2.47 -13.14 -28.88
N GLY A 257 -2.00 -13.20 -27.63
CA GLY A 257 -1.18 -14.29 -27.11
C GLY A 257 0.31 -14.17 -27.43
N CYS A 258 0.81 -12.95 -27.70
CA CYS A 258 2.22 -12.73 -27.98
C CYS A 258 3.12 -13.05 -26.77
N LYS A 259 4.15 -13.87 -27.03
CA LYS A 259 5.13 -14.34 -26.03
C LYS A 259 6.54 -13.82 -26.24
N THR A 260 6.87 -13.33 -27.44
CA THR A 260 8.25 -12.96 -27.81
C THR A 260 8.30 -11.60 -28.48
N PRO A 261 9.36 -10.79 -28.27
CA PRO A 261 9.55 -9.51 -28.96
C PRO A 261 9.58 -9.59 -30.49
N MET A 262 9.81 -10.79 -31.05
CA MET A 262 9.79 -11.03 -32.50
C MET A 262 8.45 -10.61 -33.16
N ALA A 263 7.34 -10.59 -32.42
CA ALA A 263 6.08 -10.06 -32.92
C ALA A 263 6.18 -8.60 -33.38
N ASN A 264 6.99 -7.78 -32.70
CA ASN A 264 7.20 -6.39 -33.09
C ASN A 264 8.01 -6.27 -34.40
N VAL A 265 8.93 -7.20 -34.65
CA VAL A 265 9.68 -7.27 -35.92
C VAL A 265 8.75 -7.63 -37.07
N VAL A 266 7.90 -8.65 -36.88
CA VAL A 266 6.88 -9.04 -37.86
C VAL A 266 5.91 -7.89 -38.12
N GLN A 267 5.47 -7.19 -37.07
CA GLN A 267 4.62 -6.02 -37.20
C GLN A 267 5.30 -4.89 -37.99
N GLY A 268 6.59 -4.63 -37.76
CA GLY A 268 7.38 -3.68 -38.53
C GLY A 268 7.47 -4.04 -40.01
N PHE A 269 7.70 -5.32 -40.31
CA PHE A 269 7.72 -5.82 -41.69
C PHE A 269 6.35 -5.70 -42.37
N CYS A 270 5.26 -6.05 -41.69
CA CYS A 270 3.91 -5.84 -42.21
C CYS A 270 3.59 -4.36 -42.47
N MET A 271 4.05 -3.47 -41.57
CA MET A 271 3.92 -2.02 -41.77
C MET A 271 4.69 -1.54 -43.00
N MET A 272 5.92 -2.04 -43.19
CA MET A 272 6.73 -1.75 -44.36
C MET A 272 6.02 -2.17 -45.66
N LEU A 273 5.47 -3.39 -45.72
CA LEU A 273 4.67 -3.85 -46.87
C LEU A 273 3.43 -2.99 -47.09
N THR A 274 2.76 -2.57 -46.01
CA THR A 274 1.57 -1.74 -46.08
C THR A 274 1.88 -0.38 -46.73
N LEU A 275 2.98 0.26 -46.35
CA LEU A 275 3.43 1.53 -46.95
C LEU A 275 3.89 1.37 -48.41
N LEU A 276 4.46 0.22 -48.76
CA LEU A 276 4.94 -0.06 -50.11
C LEU A 276 3.82 -0.43 -51.09
N PHE A 277 2.77 -1.11 -50.65
CA PHE A 277 1.75 -1.66 -51.55
C PHE A 277 0.34 -1.10 -51.33
N LEU A 278 -0.04 -0.85 -50.08
CA LEU A 278 -1.42 -0.53 -49.71
C LEU A 278 -1.63 0.98 -49.42
N ALA A 279 -0.57 1.80 -49.35
CA ALA A 279 -0.70 3.25 -49.07
C ALA A 279 -1.74 3.97 -49.96
N PRO A 280 -1.85 3.72 -51.28
CA PRO A 280 -2.88 4.36 -52.11
C PRO A 280 -4.31 3.94 -51.79
N ILE A 281 -4.52 2.80 -51.13
CA ILE A 281 -5.87 2.35 -50.71
C ILE A 281 -6.31 3.11 -49.46
N PHE A 282 -5.36 3.43 -48.57
CA PHE A 282 -5.64 4.15 -47.33
C PHE A 282 -5.94 5.65 -47.53
N SER A 283 -5.66 6.22 -48.71
CA SER A 283 -6.02 7.62 -49.01
C SER A 283 -7.53 7.88 -48.92
N TYR A 284 -8.33 6.88 -49.28
CA TYR A 284 -9.79 6.90 -49.23
C TYR A 284 -10.36 6.67 -47.82
N THR A 285 -9.52 6.51 -46.79
CA THR A 285 -10.00 6.24 -45.44
C THR A 285 -10.77 7.45 -44.90
N PRO A 286 -12.04 7.29 -44.48
CA PRO A 286 -12.78 8.39 -43.87
C PRO A 286 -12.21 8.77 -42.50
N LEU A 287 -12.05 10.07 -42.24
CA LEU A 287 -11.62 10.57 -40.93
C LEU A 287 -12.60 10.17 -39.82
N VAL A 288 -13.90 10.07 -40.14
CA VAL A 288 -14.94 9.62 -39.20
C VAL A 288 -14.71 8.18 -38.74
N ALA A 289 -14.22 7.30 -39.63
CA ALA A 289 -13.91 5.91 -39.27
C ALA A 289 -12.72 5.85 -38.30
N LEU A 290 -11.68 6.65 -38.55
CA LEU A 290 -10.53 6.77 -37.65
C LEU A 290 -10.94 7.34 -36.29
N ALA A 291 -11.75 8.40 -36.27
CA ALA A 291 -12.26 9.00 -35.05
C ALA A 291 -13.09 8.00 -34.23
N ALA A 292 -13.96 7.21 -34.88
CA ALA A 292 -14.75 6.18 -34.21
C ALA A 292 -13.88 5.08 -33.57
N ILE A 293 -12.82 4.65 -34.27
CA ILE A 293 -11.86 3.66 -33.74
C ILE A 293 -11.15 4.21 -32.51
N ILE A 294 -10.66 5.46 -32.57
CA ILE A 294 -9.97 6.11 -31.45
C ILE A 294 -10.93 6.27 -30.25
N MET A 295 -12.13 6.81 -30.46
CA MET A 295 -13.13 6.99 -29.41
C MET A 295 -13.51 5.67 -28.74
N SER A 296 -13.75 4.62 -29.53
CA SER A 296 -14.07 3.29 -29.00
C SER A 296 -12.93 2.70 -28.18
N ALA A 297 -11.68 2.89 -28.58
CA ALA A 297 -10.51 2.42 -27.84
C ALA A 297 -10.32 3.19 -26.51
N MET A 298 -10.48 4.52 -26.54
CA MET A 298 -10.28 5.38 -25.36
C MET A 298 -11.35 5.18 -24.28
N LEU A 299 -12.61 4.97 -24.66
CA LEU A 299 -13.68 4.66 -23.70
C LEU A 299 -13.40 3.37 -22.91
N GLY A 300 -12.68 2.40 -23.52
CA GLY A 300 -12.27 1.18 -22.84
C GLY A 300 -11.15 1.36 -21.82
N LEU A 301 -10.50 2.53 -21.80
CA LEU A 301 -9.37 2.85 -20.93
C LEU A 301 -9.79 3.56 -19.64
N ILE A 302 -11.01 4.10 -19.59
CA ILE A 302 -11.51 4.83 -18.42
C ILE A 302 -11.94 3.82 -17.35
N ASN A 303 -11.19 3.77 -16.24
CA ASN A 303 -11.50 2.93 -15.09
C ASN A 303 -12.16 3.73 -13.97
N TYR A 304 -13.49 3.80 -14.00
CA TYR A 304 -14.27 4.52 -12.98
C TYR A 304 -14.21 3.87 -11.60
N GLU A 305 -14.07 2.55 -11.53
CA GLU A 305 -13.99 1.81 -10.26
C GLU A 305 -12.71 2.15 -9.50
N GLU A 306 -11.58 2.24 -10.20
CA GLU A 306 -10.31 2.68 -9.61
C GLU A 306 -10.37 4.11 -9.07
N MET A 307 -10.99 5.04 -9.82
CA MET A 307 -11.15 6.43 -9.34
C MET A 307 -11.99 6.49 -8.06
N TYR A 308 -13.09 5.72 -8.00
CA TYR A 308 -13.93 5.66 -6.79
C TYR A 308 -13.20 4.97 -5.62
N HIS A 309 -12.47 3.90 -5.89
CA HIS A 309 -11.65 3.22 -4.90
C HIS A 309 -10.59 4.17 -4.31
N LEU A 310 -9.93 4.96 -5.16
CA LEU A 310 -8.96 5.96 -4.72
C LEU A 310 -9.60 7.00 -3.80
N TYR A 311 -10.80 7.50 -4.15
CA TYR A 311 -11.55 8.42 -3.30
C TYR A 311 -11.88 7.82 -1.92
N LYS A 312 -12.23 6.53 -1.87
CA LYS A 312 -12.59 5.84 -0.62
C LYS A 312 -11.37 5.55 0.26
N VAL A 313 -10.23 5.21 -0.34
CA VAL A 313 -9.00 4.85 0.39
C VAL A 313 -8.22 6.10 0.82
N ASP A 314 -7.97 7.01 -0.11
CA ASP A 314 -7.13 8.18 0.15
C ASP A 314 -7.58 9.41 -0.66
N LYS A 315 -8.16 10.37 0.05
CA LYS A 315 -8.68 11.61 -0.55
C LYS A 315 -7.59 12.47 -1.19
N PHE A 316 -6.35 12.41 -0.69
CA PHE A 316 -5.24 13.18 -1.26
C PHE A 316 -4.76 12.56 -2.58
N ASP A 317 -4.71 11.23 -2.68
CA ASP A 317 -4.36 10.58 -3.96
C ASP A 317 -5.46 10.80 -5.01
N PHE A 318 -6.73 10.81 -4.57
CA PHE A 318 -7.83 11.21 -5.44
C PHE A 318 -7.69 12.67 -5.91
N ALA A 319 -7.30 13.60 -5.02
CA ALA A 319 -7.07 14.99 -5.40
C ALA A 319 -5.92 15.12 -6.43
N ILE A 320 -4.83 14.36 -6.28
CA ILE A 320 -3.73 14.29 -7.26
C ILE A 320 -4.26 13.80 -8.62
N CYS A 321 -5.07 12.73 -8.63
CA CYS A 321 -5.69 12.20 -9.84
C CYS A 321 -6.61 13.23 -10.53
N MET A 322 -7.45 13.93 -9.76
CA MET A 322 -8.33 14.97 -10.30
C MET A 322 -7.54 16.19 -10.81
N ALA A 323 -6.45 16.57 -10.14
CA ALA A 323 -5.57 17.62 -10.61
C ALA A 323 -4.93 17.25 -11.96
N ALA A 324 -4.54 15.99 -12.15
CA ALA A 324 -4.08 15.49 -13.45
C ALA A 324 -5.20 15.59 -14.51
N PHE A 325 -6.38 15.07 -14.20
CA PHE A 325 -7.53 15.07 -15.12
C PHE A 325 -7.93 16.47 -15.58
N PHE A 326 -8.13 17.40 -14.63
CA PHE A 326 -8.51 18.78 -14.95
C PHE A 326 -7.35 19.56 -15.57
N GLY A 327 -6.11 19.30 -15.15
CA GLY A 327 -4.93 19.94 -15.73
C GLY A 327 -4.74 19.59 -17.20
N VAL A 328 -4.97 18.32 -17.59
CA VAL A 328 -4.95 17.91 -19.01
C VAL A 328 -6.16 18.46 -19.76
N SER A 329 -7.35 18.42 -19.16
CA SER A 329 -8.60 18.80 -19.85
C SER A 329 -8.74 20.29 -20.12
N PHE A 330 -8.28 21.15 -19.21
CA PHE A 330 -8.42 22.61 -19.32
C PHE A 330 -7.14 23.34 -19.72
N GLY A 331 -5.98 22.69 -19.60
CA GLY A 331 -4.69 23.28 -19.94
C GLY A 331 -4.04 22.55 -21.10
N SER A 332 -3.13 21.65 -20.77
CA SER A 332 -2.41 20.80 -21.71
C SER A 332 -1.90 19.57 -20.99
N MET A 333 -1.46 18.56 -21.76
CA MET A 333 -0.86 17.35 -21.20
C MET A 333 0.29 17.68 -20.23
N ASP A 334 1.15 18.63 -20.60
CA ASP A 334 2.31 19.05 -19.81
C ASP A 334 1.90 19.66 -18.47
N ILE A 335 0.87 20.52 -18.47
CA ILE A 335 0.36 21.17 -17.25
C ILE A 335 -0.26 20.13 -16.31
N GLY A 336 -1.08 19.22 -16.84
CA GLY A 336 -1.69 18.15 -16.03
C GLY A 336 -0.66 17.23 -15.41
N LEU A 337 0.38 16.86 -16.16
CA LEU A 337 1.48 16.05 -15.64
C LEU A 337 2.26 16.79 -14.54
N LEU A 338 2.62 18.06 -14.77
CA LEU A 338 3.35 18.87 -13.79
C LEU A 338 2.56 19.04 -12.48
N LEU A 339 1.24 19.28 -12.58
CA LEU A 339 0.36 19.36 -11.41
C LEU A 339 0.33 18.04 -10.63
N SER A 340 0.13 16.91 -11.32
CA SER A 340 0.08 15.59 -10.69
C SER A 340 1.38 15.23 -9.99
N VAL A 341 2.51 15.38 -10.67
CA VAL A 341 3.84 15.06 -10.12
C VAL A 341 4.20 16.04 -9.00
N GLY A 342 3.94 17.33 -9.18
CA GLY A 342 4.19 18.36 -8.18
C GLY A 342 3.40 18.11 -6.89
N LEU A 343 2.11 17.79 -6.98
CA LEU A 343 1.29 17.45 -5.81
C LEU A 343 1.71 16.14 -5.15
N SER A 344 2.13 15.13 -5.93
CA SER A 344 2.66 13.88 -5.40
C SER A 344 3.95 14.09 -4.61
N LEU A 345 4.87 14.91 -5.15
CA LEU A 345 6.10 15.28 -4.47
C LEU A 345 5.82 16.13 -3.22
N LEU A 346 4.90 17.09 -3.31
CA LEU A 346 4.49 17.89 -2.16
C LEU A 346 3.91 17.01 -1.05
N ARG A 347 3.03 16.06 -1.40
CA ARG A 347 2.50 15.07 -0.46
C ARG A 347 3.62 14.28 0.21
N ALA A 348 4.56 13.74 -0.58
CA ALA A 348 5.70 12.99 -0.04
C ALA A 348 6.54 13.85 0.92
N LEU A 349 6.82 15.11 0.57
CA LEU A 349 7.54 16.05 1.42
C LEU A 349 6.77 16.37 2.71
N LEU A 350 5.44 16.51 2.66
CA LEU A 350 4.62 16.72 3.84
C LEU A 350 4.68 15.53 4.81
N TYR A 351 4.65 14.30 4.29
CA TYR A 351 4.82 13.10 5.10
C TYR A 351 6.20 13.03 5.77
N VAL A 352 7.25 13.43 5.05
CA VAL A 352 8.61 13.50 5.63
C VAL A 352 8.72 14.61 6.67
N ALA A 353 8.11 15.78 6.42
CA ALA A 353 8.18 16.96 7.28
C ALA A 353 7.36 16.83 8.57
N ARG A 354 6.24 16.09 8.54
CA ARG A 354 5.33 15.89 9.68
C ARG A 354 5.16 14.41 10.00
N PRO A 355 6.22 13.73 10.47
CA PRO A 355 6.12 12.34 10.85
C PRO A 355 5.23 12.16 12.08
N ALA A 356 4.52 11.03 12.12
CA ALA A 356 3.79 10.64 13.31
C ALA A 356 4.76 10.25 14.43
N ALA A 357 4.45 10.68 15.64
CA ALA A 357 5.12 10.26 16.87
C ALA A 357 4.04 9.75 17.82
N CYS A 358 4.27 8.60 18.46
CA CYS A 358 3.27 7.93 19.29
C CYS A 358 3.65 8.02 20.76
N LYS A 359 2.67 8.29 21.63
CA LYS A 359 2.83 8.15 23.08
C LYS A 359 2.64 6.67 23.44
N LEU A 360 3.60 6.11 24.17
CA LEU A 360 3.53 4.71 24.60
C LEU A 360 3.01 4.60 26.04
N GLY A 361 2.02 3.73 26.25
CA GLY A 361 1.51 3.33 27.56
C GLY A 361 1.73 1.84 27.80
N ARG A 362 1.69 1.42 29.08
CA ARG A 362 1.89 0.02 29.47
C ARG A 362 0.57 -0.73 29.39
N LEU A 363 0.54 -1.88 28.71
CA LEU A 363 -0.66 -2.71 28.69
C LEU A 363 -0.79 -3.49 30.03
N PRO A 364 -1.99 -3.53 30.66
CA PRO A 364 -2.19 -4.14 31.97
C PRO A 364 -1.73 -5.61 32.01
N ASN A 365 -1.10 -6.02 33.11
CA ASN A 365 -0.61 -7.39 33.33
C ASN A 365 0.41 -7.88 32.29
N THR A 366 1.06 -6.98 31.56
CA THR A 366 2.13 -7.32 30.62
C THR A 366 3.32 -6.37 30.75
N SER A 367 4.41 -6.70 30.07
CA SER A 367 5.59 -5.84 29.89
C SER A 367 5.60 -5.16 28.50
N LEU A 368 4.44 -5.08 27.85
CA LEU A 368 4.33 -4.50 26.50
C LEU A 368 3.93 -3.02 26.58
N TYR A 369 4.62 -2.22 25.77
CA TYR A 369 4.35 -0.80 25.59
C TYR A 369 3.74 -0.59 24.21
N ARG A 370 2.58 0.07 24.16
CA ARG A 370 1.81 0.29 22.94
C ARG A 370 1.25 1.69 22.89
N ASP A 371 0.93 2.13 21.68
CA ASP A 371 0.33 3.43 21.43
C ASP A 371 -0.98 3.57 22.20
N THR A 372 -1.07 4.64 23.00
CA THR A 372 -2.25 4.96 23.80
C THR A 372 -3.47 5.32 22.93
N GLU A 373 -3.25 5.86 21.72
CA GLU A 373 -4.35 6.16 20.79
C GLU A 373 -4.94 4.88 20.18
N GLN A 374 -4.08 3.90 19.89
CA GLN A 374 -4.51 2.62 19.31
C GLN A 374 -5.09 1.67 20.38
N TYR A 375 -4.54 1.69 21.60
CA TYR A 375 -4.95 0.82 22.70
C TYR A 375 -5.33 1.63 23.94
N PRO A 376 -6.59 2.08 24.08
CA PRO A 376 -7.02 2.93 25.19
C PRO A 376 -6.91 2.27 26.58
N GLU A 377 -6.79 0.94 26.65
CA GLU A 377 -6.64 0.19 27.90
C GLU A 377 -5.23 0.30 28.52
N THR A 378 -4.29 0.99 27.84
CA THR A 378 -2.94 1.20 28.37
C THR A 378 -2.93 2.13 29.58
N MET A 379 -2.13 1.79 30.59
CA MET A 379 -1.86 2.62 31.75
C MET A 379 -0.75 3.62 31.44
N SER A 380 -0.97 4.89 31.78
CA SER A 380 0.08 5.90 31.81
C SER A 380 1.09 5.60 32.93
N LEU A 381 2.31 6.10 32.76
CA LEU A 381 3.37 5.95 33.75
C LEU A 381 3.48 7.26 34.52
N GLU A 382 3.36 7.19 35.85
CA GLU A 382 3.48 8.36 36.72
C GLU A 382 4.89 8.97 36.59
N GLY A 383 4.95 10.27 36.27
CA GLY A 383 6.20 11.02 36.12
C GLY A 383 7.08 10.66 34.91
N ILE A 384 6.69 9.68 34.08
CA ILE A 384 7.50 9.19 32.94
C ILE A 384 6.70 9.26 31.64
N LEU A 385 7.20 10.01 30.68
CA LEU A 385 6.64 10.08 29.33
C LEU A 385 7.51 9.27 28.34
N VAL A 386 6.93 8.25 27.73
CA VAL A 386 7.59 7.44 26.70
C VAL A 386 7.05 7.82 25.32
N LEU A 387 7.92 8.28 24.44
CA LEU A 387 7.58 8.67 23.06
C LEU A 387 8.34 7.81 22.07
N GLN A 388 7.63 7.23 21.11
CA GLN A 388 8.21 6.48 20.01
C GLN A 388 8.33 7.36 18.76
N LEU A 389 9.56 7.49 18.25
CA LEU A 389 9.84 8.17 17.00
C LEU A 389 9.91 7.14 15.87
N GLY A 390 8.92 7.18 14.97
CA GLY A 390 8.76 6.21 13.88
C GLY A 390 9.41 6.61 12.56
N SER A 391 10.11 7.75 12.50
CA SER A 391 10.63 8.31 11.26
C SER A 391 12.11 8.67 11.35
N PRO A 392 12.83 8.67 10.22
CA PRO A 392 14.13 9.33 10.12
C PRO A 392 14.06 10.78 10.62
N VAL A 393 15.12 11.24 11.26
CA VAL A 393 15.23 12.61 11.77
C VAL A 393 16.17 13.39 10.85
N TYR A 394 15.60 14.31 10.10
CA TYR A 394 16.30 15.14 9.12
C TYR A 394 16.06 16.63 9.38
N PHE A 395 16.84 17.49 8.74
CA PHE A 395 16.65 18.94 8.71
C PHE A 395 15.20 19.35 8.42
N ALA A 396 14.51 18.62 7.53
CA ALA A 396 13.14 18.92 7.13
C ALA A 396 12.10 18.72 8.25
N ASN A 397 12.36 17.87 9.25
CA ASN A 397 11.38 17.50 10.27
C ASN A 397 11.86 17.66 11.71
N CYS A 398 13.15 17.95 11.94
CA CYS A 398 13.72 18.03 13.29
C CYS A 398 13.02 19.08 14.15
N SER A 399 12.73 20.28 13.61
CA SER A 399 11.99 21.33 14.32
C SER A 399 10.58 20.88 14.71
N TYR A 400 9.88 20.19 13.80
CA TYR A 400 8.55 19.66 14.06
C TYR A 400 8.57 18.59 15.15
N ILE A 401 9.53 17.66 15.11
CA ILE A 401 9.69 16.61 16.14
C ILE A 401 9.95 17.24 17.51
N ARG A 402 10.85 18.22 17.59
CA ARG A 402 11.14 18.95 18.84
C ARG A 402 9.89 19.62 19.41
N GLU A 403 9.16 20.35 18.59
CA GLU A 403 7.91 21.00 19.00
C GLU A 403 6.84 19.98 19.41
N ARG A 404 6.75 18.85 18.70
CA ARG A 404 5.80 17.79 19.03
C ARG A 404 6.12 17.11 20.35
N ILE A 405 7.40 16.84 20.64
CA ILE A 405 7.86 16.32 21.94
C ILE A 405 7.47 17.32 23.04
N LEU A 406 7.78 18.61 22.87
CA LEU A 406 7.43 19.63 23.85
C LEU A 406 5.92 19.76 24.06
N ARG A 407 5.13 19.59 23.00
CA ARG A 407 3.67 19.57 23.09
C ARG A 407 3.16 18.37 23.89
N TYR A 408 3.70 17.17 23.66
CA TYR A 408 3.33 15.98 24.44
C TYR A 408 3.61 16.16 25.93
N ILE A 409 4.72 16.80 26.31
CA ILE A 409 5.01 17.11 27.72
C ILE A 409 3.93 18.02 28.31
N ASN A 410 3.60 19.11 27.61
CA ASN A 410 2.61 20.06 28.10
C ASN A 410 1.19 19.45 28.14
N GLU A 411 0.87 18.56 27.20
CA GLU A 411 -0.38 17.79 27.19
C GLU A 411 -0.45 16.83 28.38
N GLU A 412 0.67 16.16 28.73
CA GLU A 412 0.73 15.27 29.89
C GLU A 412 0.58 16.02 31.21
N ASP A 413 1.37 17.09 31.39
CA ASP A 413 1.36 17.92 32.60
C ASP A 413 -0.01 18.60 32.84
N ALA A 414 -0.85 18.74 31.80
CA ALA A 414 -2.19 19.29 31.92
C ALA A 414 -3.24 18.24 32.31
N VAL A 415 -2.99 16.95 32.05
CA VAL A 415 -3.94 15.86 32.26
C VAL A 415 -3.66 15.13 33.57
N THR A 416 -2.40 14.96 33.94
CA THR A 416 -2.01 14.24 35.16
C THR A 416 -1.72 15.22 36.31
N GLU A 417 -2.07 14.84 37.54
CA GLU A 417 -1.67 15.57 38.75
C GLU A 417 -0.14 15.54 38.96
N TYR A 418 0.53 14.58 38.32
CA TYR A 418 1.98 14.42 38.35
C TYR A 418 2.63 15.23 37.24
N ARG A 419 3.71 15.94 37.57
CA ARG A 419 4.57 16.61 36.61
C ARG A 419 5.51 15.61 35.96
N THR A 420 5.75 15.75 34.67
CA THR A 420 6.69 14.90 33.94
C THR A 420 8.12 15.17 34.41
N GLU A 421 8.80 14.17 34.97
CA GLU A 421 10.20 14.26 35.42
C GLU A 421 11.18 13.60 34.45
N HIS A 422 10.71 12.58 33.72
CA HIS A 422 11.52 11.79 32.80
C HIS A 422 10.85 11.64 31.43
N ILE A 423 11.64 11.81 30.37
CA ILE A 423 11.23 11.54 28.99
C ILE A 423 12.12 10.46 28.40
N LEU A 424 11.50 9.42 27.86
CA LEU A 424 12.18 8.34 27.14
C LEU A 424 11.81 8.42 25.67
N LEU A 425 12.80 8.63 24.80
CA LEU A 425 12.65 8.58 23.36
C LEU A 425 13.05 7.21 22.84
N ASP A 426 12.08 6.45 22.36
CA ASP A 426 12.31 5.21 21.63
C ASP A 426 12.68 5.53 20.18
N LEU A 427 13.95 5.26 19.84
CA LEU A 427 14.54 5.48 18.53
C LEU A 427 14.60 4.19 17.68
N SER A 428 13.92 3.11 18.09
CA SER A 428 13.87 1.84 17.33
C SER A 428 13.38 2.03 15.89
N GLY A 429 12.44 2.96 15.69
CA GLY A 429 11.85 3.32 14.40
C GLY A 429 12.69 4.31 13.57
N VAL A 430 13.71 4.91 14.15
CA VAL A 430 14.55 5.90 13.47
C VAL A 430 15.61 5.18 12.65
N ALA A 431 15.42 5.15 11.33
CA ALA A 431 16.34 4.49 10.42
C ALA A 431 17.69 5.23 10.30
N SER A 432 17.63 6.56 10.26
CA SER A 432 18.78 7.44 10.07
C SER A 432 18.54 8.79 10.73
N ILE A 433 19.64 9.47 11.07
CA ILE A 433 19.65 10.84 11.58
C ILE A 433 20.71 11.65 10.81
N ASP A 434 20.45 12.94 10.59
CA ASP A 434 21.44 13.88 10.05
C ASP A 434 22.01 14.81 11.14
N MET A 435 22.99 15.64 10.78
CA MET A 435 23.66 16.53 11.73
C MET A 435 22.67 17.55 12.34
N SER A 436 21.78 18.11 11.52
CA SER A 436 20.76 19.05 11.98
C SER A 436 19.79 18.43 13.00
N GLY A 437 19.43 17.15 12.81
CA GLY A 437 18.66 16.37 13.76
C GLY A 437 19.36 16.20 15.10
N ILE A 438 20.66 15.88 15.07
CA ILE A 438 21.48 15.76 16.29
C ILE A 438 21.56 17.10 17.03
N ASP A 439 21.86 18.20 16.32
CA ASP A 439 21.92 19.54 16.93
C ASP A 439 20.59 19.93 17.58
N THR A 440 19.47 19.60 16.93
CA THR A 440 18.13 19.82 17.48
C THR A 440 17.89 19.00 18.74
N PHE A 441 18.40 17.76 18.83
CA PHE A 441 18.33 16.97 20.05
C PHE A 441 19.24 17.53 21.16
N ILE A 442 20.40 18.09 20.83
CA ILE A 442 21.25 18.79 21.81
C ILE A 442 20.53 20.01 22.37
N GLU A 443 19.85 20.78 21.51
CA GLU A 443 19.02 21.91 21.94
C GLU A 443 17.86 21.42 22.82
N LEU A 444 17.19 20.33 22.44
CA LEU A 444 16.13 19.71 23.24
C LEU A 444 16.64 19.33 24.63
N ILE A 445 17.84 18.74 24.75
CA ILE A 445 18.45 18.45 26.06
C ILE A 445 18.58 19.72 26.91
N ARG A 446 19.01 20.84 26.32
CA ARG A 446 19.16 22.12 27.06
C ARG A 446 17.81 22.63 27.54
N VAL A 447 16.78 22.58 26.68
CA VAL A 447 15.42 22.99 27.02
C VAL A 447 14.84 22.11 28.14
N LEU A 448 15.02 20.79 28.06
CA LEU A 448 14.55 19.85 29.08
C LEU A 448 15.28 20.01 30.42
N LYS A 449 16.60 20.26 30.40
CA LYS A 449 17.38 20.59 31.60
C LYS A 449 16.83 21.83 32.31
N GLY A 450 16.46 22.87 31.56
CA GLY A 450 15.82 24.08 32.10
C GLY A 450 14.45 23.84 32.74
N LYS A 451 13.75 22.76 32.37
CA LYS A 451 12.47 22.33 32.95
C LYS A 451 12.61 21.30 34.07
N HIS A 452 13.85 20.92 34.44
CA HIS A 452 14.19 19.81 35.35
C HIS A 452 13.73 18.43 34.86
N ILE A 453 13.63 18.23 33.55
CA ILE A 453 13.22 16.97 32.94
C ILE A 453 14.45 16.22 32.43
N LYS A 454 14.60 14.95 32.81
CA LYS A 454 15.71 14.09 32.34
C LYS A 454 15.31 13.37 31.05
N LEU A 455 16.20 13.38 30.06
CA LEU A 455 16.01 12.69 28.78
C LEU A 455 16.75 11.35 28.77
N GLY A 456 16.09 10.29 28.30
CA GLY A 456 16.69 8.99 28.00
C GLY A 456 16.43 8.58 26.56
N ILE A 457 17.39 7.86 25.97
CA ILE A 457 17.31 7.31 24.61
C ILE A 457 17.20 5.80 24.71
N VAL A 458 16.23 5.22 24.01
CA VAL A 458 15.97 3.78 23.98
C VAL A 458 16.24 3.24 22.58
N ASN A 459 17.03 2.16 22.52
CA ASN A 459 17.29 1.34 21.35
C ASN A 459 17.59 2.10 20.03
N PRO A 460 18.58 3.00 19.98
CA PRO A 460 18.99 3.62 18.73
C PRO A 460 19.60 2.57 17.79
N ARG A 461 19.25 2.62 16.50
CA ARG A 461 19.88 1.77 15.49
C ARG A 461 21.38 2.07 15.37
N ILE A 462 22.16 1.10 14.89
CA ILE A 462 23.62 1.19 14.79
C ILE A 462 24.06 2.44 14.03
N GLU A 463 23.52 2.69 12.84
CA GLU A 463 23.90 3.88 12.03
C GLU A 463 23.57 5.20 12.76
N VAL A 464 22.47 5.24 13.51
CA VAL A 464 22.06 6.40 14.29
C VAL A 464 23.00 6.60 15.49
N LEU A 465 23.31 5.52 16.21
CA LEU A 465 24.20 5.54 17.36
C LEU A 465 25.64 5.93 16.98
N GLU A 466 26.14 5.43 15.84
CA GLU A 466 27.45 5.81 15.30
C GLU A 466 27.52 7.32 15.03
N LYS A 467 26.51 7.88 14.34
CA LYS A 467 26.43 9.32 14.08
C LYS A 467 26.33 10.14 15.37
N MET A 468 25.52 9.69 16.34
CA MET A 468 25.40 10.34 17.66
C MET A 468 26.73 10.31 18.44
N THR A 469 27.49 9.23 18.33
CA THR A 469 28.81 9.09 18.98
C THR A 469 29.83 10.02 18.32
N LEU A 470 29.91 10.03 16.99
CA LEU A 470 30.81 10.91 16.24
C LEU A 470 30.51 12.39 16.48
N ALA A 471 29.22 12.75 16.61
CA ALA A 471 28.78 14.10 16.91
C ALA A 471 28.91 14.48 18.40
N LYS A 472 29.48 13.62 19.26
CA LYS A 472 29.62 13.82 20.71
C LYS A 472 28.29 13.99 21.46
N PHE A 473 27.16 13.61 20.86
CA PHE A 473 25.86 13.66 21.51
C PHE A 473 25.80 12.77 22.76
N VAL A 474 26.41 11.58 22.66
CA VAL A 474 26.48 10.60 23.77
C VAL A 474 27.19 11.20 24.99
N ASP A 475 28.21 12.04 24.77
CA ASP A 475 28.95 12.69 25.84
C ASP A 475 28.15 13.81 26.51
N VAL A 476 27.33 14.55 25.74
CA VAL A 476 26.46 15.63 26.25
C VAL A 476 25.31 15.09 27.10
N LEU A 477 24.69 13.97 26.66
CA LEU A 477 23.58 13.35 27.36
C LEU A 477 24.06 12.48 28.54
N GLY A 478 25.21 11.83 28.38
CA GLY A 478 25.76 10.86 29.32
C GLY A 478 25.42 9.42 28.92
N LYS A 479 26.41 8.53 29.00
CA LYS A 479 26.29 7.11 28.59
C LYS A 479 25.21 6.34 29.37
N GLN A 480 24.90 6.78 30.59
CA GLN A 480 23.91 6.13 31.46
C GLN A 480 22.45 6.38 31.01
N ALA A 481 22.23 7.35 30.13
CA ALA A 481 20.90 7.68 29.61
C ALA A 481 20.53 6.89 28.34
N PHE A 482 21.34 5.90 27.95
CA PHE A 482 21.08 5.02 26.81
C PHE A 482 20.68 3.64 27.29
N TYR A 483 19.55 3.15 26.79
CA TYR A 483 18.95 1.89 27.22
C TYR A 483 18.66 0.99 26.03
N LEU A 484 18.71 -0.33 26.25
CA LEU A 484 18.38 -1.30 25.21
C LEU A 484 16.88 -1.55 25.13
N SER A 485 16.18 -1.51 26.26
CA SER A 485 14.73 -1.76 26.32
C SER A 485 13.98 -0.66 27.08
N ILE A 486 12.70 -0.49 26.74
CA ILE A 486 11.82 0.49 27.38
C ILE A 486 11.63 0.14 28.87
N GLU A 487 11.50 -1.14 29.19
CA GLU A 487 11.32 -1.62 30.58
C GLU A 487 12.54 -1.28 31.44
N GLU A 488 13.75 -1.53 30.95
CA GLU A 488 15.00 -1.18 31.63
C GLU A 488 15.10 0.33 31.88
N ALA A 489 14.75 1.14 30.87
CA ALA A 489 14.75 2.58 30.98
C ALA A 489 13.77 3.07 32.07
N ILE A 490 12.55 2.51 32.12
CA ILE A 490 11.55 2.86 33.11
C ILE A 490 11.98 2.45 34.52
N GLN A 491 12.57 1.26 34.68
CA GLN A 491 13.07 0.79 35.98
C GLN A 491 14.17 1.72 36.52
N SER A 492 15.09 2.15 35.65
CA SER A 492 16.13 3.14 35.99
C SER A 492 15.54 4.49 36.40
N CYS A 493 14.53 4.98 35.66
CA CYS A 493 13.81 6.21 35.99
C CYS A 493 13.11 6.12 37.36
N ARG A 494 12.39 5.03 37.62
CA ARG A 494 11.70 4.81 38.91
C ARG A 494 12.66 4.79 40.08
N PHE A 495 13.78 4.07 39.95
CA PHE A 495 14.81 4.04 40.99
C PHE A 495 15.33 5.45 41.29
N THR A 496 15.55 6.25 40.25
CA THR A 496 16.04 7.64 40.39
C THR A 496 15.02 8.53 41.12
N MET A 497 13.72 8.41 40.79
CA MET A 497 12.66 9.15 41.47
C MET A 497 12.56 8.74 42.95
N ASP A 498 12.54 7.44 43.25
CA ASP A 498 12.47 6.93 44.62
C ASP A 498 13.66 7.37 45.50
N THR A 499 14.87 7.46 44.92
CA THR A 499 16.04 7.98 45.64
C THR A 499 15.95 9.47 45.91
N SER A 500 15.42 10.26 44.97
CA SER A 500 15.24 11.72 45.14
C SER A 500 14.26 12.02 46.27
N THR A 501 13.13 11.31 46.31
CA THR A 501 12.12 11.47 47.37
C THR A 501 12.67 11.09 48.75
N LYS A 502 13.53 10.06 48.83
CA LYS A 502 14.16 9.64 50.09
C LYS A 502 15.21 10.64 50.60
N GLU A 503 15.99 11.24 49.72
CA GLU A 503 16.97 12.28 50.10
C GLU A 503 16.29 13.57 50.58
N GLU A 504 15.18 13.97 49.94
CA GLU A 504 14.37 15.12 50.38
C GLU A 504 13.73 14.88 51.76
N ALA A 505 13.20 13.68 52.01
CA ALA A 505 12.64 13.32 53.31
C ALA A 505 13.69 13.24 54.43
N LEU A 506 14.91 12.80 54.13
CA LEU A 506 16.01 12.75 55.11
C LEU A 506 16.65 14.12 55.35
N GLY A 507 16.56 15.03 54.37
CA GLY A 507 16.98 16.43 54.50
C GLY A 507 16.04 17.24 55.39
N SER A 508 14.72 17.03 55.31
CA SER A 508 13.75 17.75 56.15
C SER A 508 13.82 17.32 57.63
N SER A 509 14.09 16.04 57.91
CA SER A 509 14.26 15.51 59.27
C SER A 509 15.48 16.10 59.99
N LYS A 510 16.57 16.43 59.27
CA LYS A 510 17.77 17.02 59.88
C LYS A 510 17.61 18.50 60.26
N THR A 511 16.60 19.17 59.72
CA THR A 511 16.27 20.56 60.08
C THR A 511 15.38 20.67 61.33
N GLU A 512 14.70 19.60 61.74
CA GLU A 512 13.92 19.59 62.98
C GLU A 512 14.75 19.28 64.23
N ASP A 513 15.93 18.67 64.08
CA ASP A 513 16.86 18.36 65.18
C ASP A 513 17.89 19.47 65.49
N VAL A 514 17.76 20.64 64.85
CA VAL A 514 18.57 21.84 65.14
C VAL A 514 17.64 23.04 65.39
N VAL A 515 16.89 22.97 66.50
CA VAL A 515 16.21 24.13 67.12
C VAL A 515 16.55 24.17 68.59
#